data_AF-A0A1H1UP35-F1
#
_entry.id   AF-A0A1H1UP35-F1
#
_cell.length_a   1.000
_cell.length_b   1.000
_cell.length_c   1.000
_cell.angle_alpha   90.00
_cell.angle_beta   90.00
_cell.angle_gamma   90.00
#
_symmetry.space_group_name_H-M   'P 1'
#
loop_
_entity.id
_entity.type
_entity.pdbx_description
1 polymer ?
#
loop_
_entity_poly.entity_id
_entity_poly.type
_entity_poly.pdbx_seq_one_letter_code
_entity_poly.pdbx_strand_id
1 'polypeptide(L)'
;MSNSDNYGSGSYDPNSYGDSFGDSYGDSYGNYSPDPFNVNAPRGALSLHGTRIVDGAYGDGDQLHPINDPEANGWVHRRGTGKMNPFEAWAFGFKATFANWQLWISVGLIFFLVLVVVGFFVPLAGNLLSFATLFFYPVLFSLALMNTLAAKWKFDGLRAPHYGPSLGMLFVVIVISTLVSLLLLLLASALFGEEFVRGVNMVDFNSLEQGELAGVTEILGAMGKMLAVVVLGMFLVSPFLIFPMLYAADNAADFGTCFKEGLAAGARNYGWGLLFVLIGGVLGVLGTLLLGLGLIIVLPASFLANAYAYRQVSGGPVPYPA
;
A
#
# COMPACT_ATOMS: atom_id res chain seq x y z
N MET A 1 -65.72 -13.82 -40.86
CA MET A 1 -65.62 -12.42 -40.36
C MET A 1 -66.25 -12.40 -38.99
N SER A 2 -65.67 -11.98 -37.87
CA SER A 2 -64.30 -11.73 -37.41
C SER A 2 -64.49 -11.64 -35.89
N ASN A 3 -63.70 -12.37 -35.11
CA ASN A 3 -63.63 -12.22 -33.66
C ASN A 3 -62.31 -11.50 -33.36
N SER A 4 -62.33 -10.45 -32.55
CA SER A 4 -61.11 -9.89 -31.96
C SER A 4 -61.40 -9.22 -30.61
N ASP A 5 -60.51 -9.56 -29.69
CA ASP A 5 -60.55 -9.40 -28.25
C ASP A 5 -60.35 -7.98 -27.72
N ASN A 6 -60.74 -7.85 -26.45
CA ASN A 6 -60.73 -6.69 -25.59
C ASN A 6 -59.45 -6.68 -24.74
N TYR A 7 -58.68 -5.59 -24.73
CA TYR A 7 -57.54 -5.38 -23.82
C TYR A 7 -57.76 -4.14 -22.96
N GLY A 8 -57.90 -4.37 -21.65
CA GLY A 8 -57.99 -3.34 -20.61
C GLY A 8 -56.62 -2.92 -20.07
N SER A 9 -56.54 -1.64 -19.70
CA SER A 9 -55.37 -0.94 -19.16
C SER A 9 -55.09 -1.27 -17.69
N GLY A 10 -53.83 -1.56 -17.36
CA GLY A 10 -53.33 -1.76 -16.01
C GLY A 10 -52.69 -0.49 -15.44
N SER A 11 -53.16 -0.08 -14.25
CA SER A 11 -52.76 1.10 -13.47
C SER A 11 -51.56 0.79 -12.57
N TYR A 12 -50.70 1.81 -12.36
CA TYR A 12 -49.70 1.87 -11.28
C TYR A 12 -50.32 2.47 -10.01
N ASP A 13 -49.99 1.94 -8.82
CA ASP A 13 -49.61 2.74 -7.63
C ASP A 13 -48.94 1.84 -6.53
N PRO A 14 -48.08 2.41 -5.64
CA PRO A 14 -47.09 1.71 -4.80
C PRO A 14 -47.46 1.61 -3.30
N ASN A 15 -46.53 1.00 -2.53
CA ASN A 15 -46.34 0.98 -1.06
C ASN A 15 -46.79 -0.30 -0.33
N SER A 16 -45.84 -0.98 0.32
CA SER A 16 -45.94 -1.41 1.73
C SER A 16 -44.63 -2.08 2.20
N TYR A 17 -44.37 -2.01 3.51
CA TYR A 17 -43.19 -2.39 4.31
C TYR A 17 -42.15 -1.27 4.40
N GLY A 18 -41.98 -0.56 5.52
CA GLY A 18 -42.50 -0.73 6.88
C GLY A 18 -41.49 -0.06 7.82
N ASP A 19 -41.79 1.17 8.25
CA ASP A 19 -40.96 1.95 9.16
C ASP A 19 -41.11 1.48 10.61
N SER A 20 -39.99 1.34 11.32
CA SER A 20 -39.95 1.52 12.78
C SER A 20 -38.53 1.87 13.29
N PHE A 21 -38.34 3.17 13.55
CA PHE A 21 -37.56 3.86 14.58
C PHE A 21 -36.16 3.39 15.04
N GLY A 22 -35.21 4.35 14.98
CA GLY A 22 -34.00 4.40 15.79
C GLY A 22 -33.13 5.62 15.48
N ASP A 23 -33.44 6.77 16.08
CA ASP A 23 -32.62 7.99 16.02
C ASP A 23 -31.20 7.77 16.59
N SER A 24 -30.15 8.16 15.86
CA SER A 24 -28.88 8.61 16.46
C SER A 24 -27.96 9.30 15.42
N TYR A 25 -27.81 10.62 15.59
CA TYR A 25 -26.64 11.47 15.29
C TYR A 25 -25.77 11.18 14.04
N GLY A 26 -25.72 12.15 13.10
CA GLY A 26 -24.54 12.36 12.25
C GLY A 26 -24.80 12.98 10.88
N ASP A 27 -24.76 14.31 10.83
CA ASP A 27 -24.69 15.23 9.68
C ASP A 27 -24.46 14.66 8.27
N SER A 28 -25.44 14.96 7.41
CA SER A 28 -25.38 15.27 5.98
C SER A 28 -24.01 15.19 5.29
N TYR A 29 -23.59 13.99 4.89
CA TYR A 29 -22.74 13.79 3.72
C TYR A 29 -23.64 13.54 2.50
N GLY A 30 -23.36 14.25 1.40
CA GLY A 30 -24.15 14.24 0.18
C GLY A 30 -24.52 12.82 -0.28
N ASN A 31 -25.80 12.65 -0.56
CA ASN A 31 -26.40 11.43 -1.07
C ASN A 31 -25.88 11.14 -2.49
N TYR A 32 -24.66 10.61 -2.60
CA TYR A 32 -24.11 10.07 -3.83
C TYR A 32 -24.27 8.55 -3.75
N SER A 33 -25.33 8.03 -4.37
CA SER A 33 -25.45 6.59 -4.62
C SER A 33 -24.42 6.24 -5.70
N PRO A 34 -23.33 5.51 -5.41
CA PRO A 34 -22.46 5.03 -6.46
C PRO A 34 -23.29 4.14 -7.39
N ASP A 35 -23.15 4.35 -8.69
CA ASP A 35 -23.72 3.46 -9.71
C ASP A 35 -23.28 2.02 -9.35
N PRO A 36 -24.21 1.08 -9.09
CA PRO A 36 -23.84 -0.25 -8.63
C PRO A 36 -22.90 -0.87 -9.65
N PHE A 37 -21.73 -1.35 -9.18
CA PHE A 37 -20.71 -1.96 -10.03
C PHE A 37 -21.36 -2.93 -11.01
N ASN A 38 -21.02 -2.87 -12.30
CA ASN A 38 -21.56 -3.84 -13.25
C ASN A 38 -20.96 -5.23 -12.96
N VAL A 39 -21.62 -5.96 -12.06
CA VAL A 39 -21.27 -7.32 -11.61
C VAL A 39 -21.31 -8.35 -12.73
N ASN A 40 -21.92 -8.00 -13.87
CA ASN A 40 -22.05 -8.85 -15.05
C ASN A 40 -21.12 -8.41 -16.19
N ALA A 41 -20.07 -7.64 -15.92
CA ALA A 41 -19.08 -7.31 -16.93
C ALA A 41 -18.46 -8.61 -17.48
N PRO A 42 -18.55 -8.89 -18.80
CA PRO A 42 -18.24 -10.21 -19.38
C PRO A 42 -16.75 -10.62 -19.37
N ARG A 43 -15.92 -10.04 -18.49
CA ARG A 43 -14.44 -10.14 -18.50
C ARG A 43 -13.79 -10.31 -17.11
N GLY A 44 -14.57 -10.62 -16.07
CA GLY A 44 -14.06 -10.77 -14.69
C GLY A 44 -13.65 -9.44 -14.03
N ALA A 45 -13.29 -9.50 -12.75
CA ALA A 45 -12.97 -8.35 -11.90
C ALA A 45 -11.79 -7.51 -12.41
N LEU A 46 -10.86 -8.10 -13.17
CA LEU A 46 -9.72 -7.37 -13.74
C LEU A 46 -10.17 -6.25 -14.70
N SER A 47 -11.33 -6.40 -15.35
CA SER A 47 -11.90 -5.36 -16.22
C SER A 47 -12.32 -4.10 -15.47
N LEU A 48 -12.52 -4.20 -14.16
CA LEU A 48 -12.88 -3.11 -13.26
C LEU A 48 -11.65 -2.40 -12.68
N HIS A 49 -10.42 -2.82 -13.04
CA HIS A 49 -9.21 -2.19 -12.54
C HIS A 49 -9.15 -0.70 -12.90
N GLY A 50 -9.03 0.16 -11.88
CA GLY A 50 -9.08 1.61 -12.02
C GLY A 50 -10.49 2.21 -12.07
N THR A 51 -11.53 1.40 -11.98
CA THR A 51 -12.85 1.90 -11.60
C THR A 51 -12.94 1.95 -10.08
N ARG A 52 -13.83 2.79 -9.55
CA ARG A 52 -14.11 2.76 -8.11
C ARG A 52 -14.75 1.41 -7.81
N ILE A 53 -14.13 0.62 -6.93
CA ILE A 53 -14.61 -0.71 -6.47
C ILE A 53 -14.66 -0.80 -4.95
N VAL A 54 -14.57 0.35 -4.30
CA VAL A 54 -14.73 0.53 -2.85
C VAL A 54 -15.87 1.52 -2.66
N ASP A 55 -16.87 1.14 -1.86
CA ASP A 55 -18.10 1.90 -1.63
C ASP A 55 -18.19 2.46 -0.19
N GLY A 56 -17.13 2.31 0.61
CA GLY A 56 -17.08 2.76 2.00
C GLY A 56 -17.80 1.83 3.00
N ALA A 57 -18.37 0.72 2.54
CA ALA A 57 -18.99 -0.28 3.41
C ALA A 57 -18.03 -1.44 3.73
N TYR A 58 -17.96 -1.80 5.00
CA TYR A 58 -17.18 -2.94 5.48
C TYR A 58 -18.04 -4.20 5.58
N GLY A 59 -17.46 -5.34 5.23
CA GLY A 59 -18.07 -6.65 5.40
C GLY A 59 -17.82 -7.24 6.79
N ASP A 60 -18.46 -8.38 7.05
CA ASP A 60 -18.30 -9.19 8.27
C ASP A 60 -17.14 -10.20 8.19
N GLY A 61 -16.53 -10.37 7.01
CA GLY A 61 -15.44 -11.32 6.74
C GLY A 61 -15.87 -12.52 5.89
N ASP A 62 -17.18 -12.74 5.74
CA ASP A 62 -17.77 -13.81 4.93
C ASP A 62 -18.61 -13.27 3.77
N GLN A 63 -19.13 -12.04 3.89
CA GLN A 63 -19.89 -11.36 2.86
C GLN A 63 -19.10 -11.27 1.54
N LEU A 64 -19.68 -11.82 0.47
CA LEU A 64 -19.11 -11.72 -0.86
C LEU A 64 -19.08 -10.28 -1.36
N HIS A 65 -18.01 -9.91 -2.03
CA HIS A 65 -17.92 -8.63 -2.73
C HIS A 65 -18.77 -8.71 -4.01
N PRO A 66 -19.45 -7.63 -4.45
CA PRO A 66 -20.28 -7.66 -5.66
C PRO A 66 -19.57 -8.13 -6.94
N ILE A 67 -18.25 -7.94 -7.03
CA ILE A 67 -17.43 -8.32 -8.20
C ILE A 67 -16.95 -9.78 -8.18
N ASN A 68 -17.44 -10.58 -7.21
CA ASN A 68 -17.02 -11.95 -7.00
C ASN A 68 -17.47 -12.86 -8.16
N ASP A 69 -16.50 -13.25 -8.99
CA ASP A 69 -16.65 -14.22 -10.07
C ASP A 69 -15.44 -15.19 -10.02
N PRO A 70 -15.50 -16.26 -9.21
CA PRO A 70 -14.36 -17.15 -9.01
C PRO A 70 -13.87 -17.83 -10.29
N GLU A 71 -14.76 -18.11 -11.23
CA GLU A 71 -14.43 -18.77 -12.49
C GLU A 71 -13.59 -17.85 -13.39
N ALA A 72 -13.95 -16.56 -13.50
CA ALA A 72 -13.20 -15.60 -14.28
C ALA A 72 -11.94 -15.08 -13.56
N ASN A 73 -12.02 -14.91 -12.23
CA ASN A 73 -10.98 -14.24 -11.45
C ASN A 73 -9.90 -15.21 -10.96
N GLY A 74 -10.23 -16.48 -10.77
CA GLY A 74 -9.41 -17.43 -10.01
C GLY A 74 -9.32 -17.12 -8.52
N TRP A 75 -10.21 -16.24 -8.02
CA TRP A 75 -10.32 -15.83 -6.63
C TRP A 75 -11.78 -15.75 -6.21
N VAL A 76 -12.08 -16.15 -4.98
CA VAL A 76 -13.30 -15.72 -4.29
C VAL A 76 -13.02 -14.37 -3.64
N HIS A 77 -13.76 -13.34 -4.00
CA HIS A 77 -13.68 -12.00 -3.41
C HIS A 77 -14.68 -11.83 -2.29
N ARG A 78 -14.18 -11.65 -1.08
CA ARG A 78 -14.99 -11.22 0.06
C ARG A 78 -14.78 -9.73 0.31
N ARG A 79 -15.79 -9.08 0.86
CA ARG A 79 -15.71 -7.67 1.22
C ARG A 79 -14.75 -7.48 2.40
N GLY A 80 -13.84 -6.52 2.27
CA GLY A 80 -12.91 -6.16 3.35
C GLY A 80 -13.65 -5.70 4.61
N THR A 81 -13.09 -6.00 5.78
CA THR A 81 -13.75 -5.74 7.07
C THR A 81 -13.37 -4.39 7.70
N GLY A 82 -12.48 -3.64 7.04
CA GLY A 82 -11.87 -2.45 7.61
C GLY A 82 -10.76 -2.75 8.63
N LYS A 83 -10.56 -4.03 8.96
CA LYS A 83 -9.55 -4.52 9.91
C LYS A 83 -8.47 -5.29 9.17
N MET A 84 -7.23 -4.91 9.44
CA MET A 84 -6.04 -5.51 8.84
C MET A 84 -5.67 -6.83 9.55
N ASN A 85 -5.29 -7.84 8.77
CA ASN A 85 -4.54 -9.00 9.27
C ASN A 85 -3.17 -9.06 8.57
N PRO A 86 -2.08 -8.65 9.24
CA PRO A 86 -0.77 -8.58 8.60
C PRO A 86 -0.20 -9.94 8.21
N PHE A 87 -0.54 -11.01 8.95
CA PHE A 87 -0.07 -12.35 8.64
C PHE A 87 -0.71 -12.88 7.36
N GLU A 88 -2.01 -12.67 7.20
CA GLU A 88 -2.70 -12.99 5.95
C GLU A 88 -2.16 -12.17 4.78
N ALA A 89 -1.92 -10.88 4.98
CA ALA A 89 -1.37 -10.01 3.95
C ALA A 89 0.01 -10.48 3.46
N TRP A 90 0.93 -10.77 4.38
CA TRP A 90 2.25 -11.31 4.01
C TRP A 90 2.18 -12.72 3.43
N ALA A 91 1.33 -13.60 3.98
CA ALA A 91 1.11 -14.93 3.44
C ALA A 91 0.57 -14.87 2.00
N PHE A 92 -0.39 -13.98 1.73
CA PHE A 92 -0.87 -13.71 0.38
C PHE A 92 0.27 -13.20 -0.50
N GLY A 93 1.06 -12.23 -0.04
CA GLY A 93 2.17 -11.66 -0.79
C GLY A 93 3.15 -12.71 -1.32
N PHE A 94 3.60 -13.62 -0.44
CA PHE A 94 4.46 -14.74 -0.85
C PHE A 94 3.73 -15.75 -1.73
N LYS A 95 2.52 -16.18 -1.37
CA LYS A 95 1.75 -17.15 -2.16
C LYS A 95 1.50 -16.64 -3.58
N ALA A 96 1.06 -15.40 -3.74
CA ALA A 96 0.81 -14.78 -5.02
C ALA A 96 2.09 -14.59 -5.85
N THR A 97 3.21 -14.25 -5.20
CA THR A 97 4.53 -14.17 -5.86
C THR A 97 4.89 -15.48 -6.54
N PHE A 98 4.69 -16.62 -5.87
CA PHE A 98 5.00 -17.94 -6.45
C PHE A 98 3.90 -18.51 -7.35
N ALA A 99 2.62 -18.18 -7.08
CA ALA A 99 1.50 -18.64 -7.90
C ALA A 99 1.52 -18.02 -9.31
N ASN A 100 2.04 -16.79 -9.45
CA ASN A 100 2.30 -16.12 -10.73
C ASN A 100 3.78 -15.74 -10.86
N TRP A 101 4.67 -16.71 -10.64
CA TRP A 101 6.12 -16.50 -10.55
C TRP A 101 6.73 -15.89 -11.80
N GLN A 102 6.25 -16.26 -12.99
CA GLN A 102 6.79 -15.72 -14.25
C GLN A 102 6.64 -14.19 -14.30
N LEU A 103 5.55 -13.65 -13.75
CA LEU A 103 5.34 -12.22 -13.66
C LEU A 103 6.15 -11.63 -12.50
N TRP A 104 5.94 -12.13 -11.29
CA TRP A 104 6.45 -11.47 -10.08
C TRP A 104 7.95 -11.64 -9.86
N ILE A 105 8.53 -12.79 -10.23
CA ILE A 105 9.99 -12.96 -10.19
C ILE A 105 10.64 -12.12 -11.29
N SER A 106 10.02 -11.96 -12.46
CA SER A 106 10.53 -11.03 -13.49
C SER A 106 10.51 -9.58 -13.00
N VAL A 107 9.42 -9.15 -12.35
CA VAL A 107 9.34 -7.83 -11.71
C VAL A 107 10.43 -7.66 -10.64
N GLY A 108 10.61 -8.66 -9.79
CA GLY A 108 11.65 -8.68 -8.76
C GLY A 108 13.06 -8.61 -9.34
N LEU A 109 13.35 -9.36 -10.41
CA LEU A 109 14.62 -9.33 -11.12
C LEU A 109 14.89 -7.97 -11.75
N ILE A 110 13.90 -7.39 -12.45
CA ILE A 110 14.02 -6.06 -13.05
C ILE A 110 14.32 -5.03 -11.96
N PHE A 111 13.59 -5.07 -10.85
CA PHE A 111 13.80 -4.13 -9.75
C PHE A 111 15.17 -4.32 -9.10
N PHE A 112 15.60 -5.57 -8.86
CA PHE A 112 16.92 -5.88 -8.36
C PHE A 112 18.03 -5.35 -9.28
N LEU A 113 17.90 -5.56 -10.60
CA LEU A 113 18.85 -5.01 -11.58
C LEU A 113 18.86 -3.49 -11.56
N VAL A 114 17.70 -2.83 -11.45
CA VAL A 114 17.62 -1.37 -11.28
C VAL A 114 18.33 -0.93 -10.01
N LEU A 115 18.12 -1.60 -8.88
CA LEU A 115 18.81 -1.28 -7.62
C LEU A 115 20.33 -1.44 -7.73
N VAL A 116 20.80 -2.52 -8.36
CA VAL A 116 22.23 -2.76 -8.60
C VAL A 116 22.81 -1.69 -9.50
N VAL A 117 22.18 -1.39 -10.64
CA VAL A 117 22.62 -0.34 -11.57
C VAL A 117 22.62 1.02 -10.86
N VAL A 118 21.56 1.37 -10.14
CA VAL A 118 21.51 2.60 -9.34
C VAL A 118 22.68 2.62 -8.35
N GLY A 119 22.88 1.57 -7.56
CA GLY A 119 23.97 1.50 -6.58
C GLY A 119 25.38 1.66 -7.19
N PHE A 120 25.64 1.04 -8.35
CA PHE A 120 26.93 1.13 -9.04
C PHE A 120 27.15 2.48 -9.73
N PHE A 121 26.10 3.08 -10.30
CA PHE A 121 26.22 4.29 -11.14
C PHE A 121 25.84 5.60 -10.43
N VAL A 122 25.23 5.57 -9.24
CA VAL A 122 24.94 6.77 -8.43
C VAL A 122 26.18 7.64 -8.18
N PRO A 123 27.39 7.09 -7.89
CA PRO A 123 28.60 7.91 -7.79
C PRO A 123 28.97 8.64 -9.09
N LEU A 124 28.47 8.19 -10.25
CA LEU A 124 28.82 8.68 -11.58
C LEU A 124 27.73 9.54 -12.22
N ALA A 125 26.45 9.27 -11.92
CA ALA A 125 25.27 9.92 -12.50
C ALA A 125 24.54 10.88 -11.54
N GLY A 126 24.96 10.93 -10.26
CA GLY A 126 24.33 11.75 -9.22
C GLY A 126 22.95 11.23 -8.78
N ASN A 127 22.32 11.94 -7.84
CA ASN A 127 21.04 11.55 -7.21
C ASN A 127 19.83 11.48 -8.17
N LEU A 128 19.95 11.95 -9.42
CA LEU A 128 18.86 11.96 -10.41
C LEU A 128 18.35 10.56 -10.76
N LEU A 129 19.24 9.57 -10.82
CA LEU A 129 18.86 8.19 -11.12
C LEU A 129 18.02 7.58 -9.98
N SER A 130 18.28 7.96 -8.73
CA SER A 130 17.48 7.56 -7.57
C SER A 130 16.06 8.14 -7.64
N PHE A 131 15.91 9.40 -8.07
CA PHE A 131 14.60 10.03 -8.25
C PHE A 131 13.76 9.33 -9.34
N ALA A 132 14.39 8.85 -10.42
CA ALA A 132 13.69 8.14 -11.49
C ALA A 132 12.97 6.87 -10.98
N THR A 133 13.50 6.21 -9.94
CA THR A 133 12.88 5.00 -9.38
C THR A 133 11.51 5.25 -8.75
N LEU A 134 11.24 6.48 -8.28
CA LEU A 134 9.98 6.86 -7.65
C LEU A 134 8.79 6.74 -8.62
N PHE A 135 9.03 6.98 -9.91
CA PHE A 135 8.00 6.92 -10.95
C PHE A 135 7.52 5.49 -11.23
N PHE A 136 8.25 4.45 -10.79
CA PHE A 136 7.81 3.07 -10.95
C PHE A 136 6.83 2.61 -9.86
N TYR A 137 6.82 3.24 -8.67
CA TYR A 137 5.97 2.80 -7.57
C TYR A 137 4.47 2.79 -7.90
N PRO A 138 3.89 3.83 -8.54
CA PRO A 138 2.48 3.79 -8.96
C PRO A 138 2.15 2.62 -9.88
N VAL A 139 3.08 2.27 -10.77
CA VAL A 139 2.92 1.11 -11.65
C VAL A 139 2.93 -0.17 -10.83
N LEU A 140 3.91 -0.37 -9.96
CA LEU A 140 4.04 -1.59 -9.14
C LEU A 140 2.84 -1.82 -8.23
N PHE A 141 2.32 -0.77 -7.59
CA PHE A 141 1.10 -0.87 -6.80
C PHE A 141 -0.13 -1.15 -7.66
N SER A 142 -0.24 -0.56 -8.85
CA SER A 142 -1.29 -0.89 -9.81
C SER A 142 -1.25 -2.37 -10.22
N LEU A 143 -0.06 -2.92 -10.48
CA LEU A 143 0.11 -4.34 -10.79
C LEU A 143 -0.25 -5.24 -9.61
N ALA A 144 0.11 -4.84 -8.39
CA ALA A 144 -0.26 -5.58 -7.20
C ALA A 144 -1.78 -5.58 -6.98
N LEU A 145 -2.44 -4.44 -7.20
CA LEU A 145 -3.90 -4.33 -7.16
C LEU A 145 -4.57 -5.20 -8.23
N MET A 146 -4.06 -5.25 -9.46
CA MET A 146 -4.54 -6.18 -10.49
C MET A 146 -4.50 -7.63 -10.03
N ASN A 147 -3.42 -8.04 -9.36
CA ASN A 147 -3.27 -9.40 -8.86
C ASN A 147 -4.25 -9.74 -7.70
N THR A 148 -4.76 -8.73 -7.00
CA THR A 148 -5.86 -8.93 -6.05
C THR A 148 -7.21 -9.14 -6.74
N LEU A 149 -7.37 -8.70 -8.00
CA LEU A 149 -8.58 -8.88 -8.80
C LEU A 149 -8.57 -10.17 -9.62
N ALA A 150 -7.40 -10.59 -10.13
CA ALA A 150 -7.26 -11.84 -10.86
C ALA A 150 -5.99 -12.61 -10.44
N ALA A 151 -6.12 -13.91 -10.20
CA ALA A 151 -5.05 -14.77 -9.70
C ALA A 151 -3.90 -14.90 -10.70
N LYS A 152 -4.23 -14.89 -12.00
CA LYS A 152 -3.28 -14.98 -13.10
C LYS A 152 -3.59 -13.91 -14.13
N TRP A 153 -2.59 -13.12 -14.46
CA TRP A 153 -2.60 -12.12 -15.53
C TRP A 153 -1.18 -11.97 -16.07
N LYS A 154 -1.05 -11.41 -17.28
CA LYS A 154 0.22 -11.25 -18.00
C LYS A 154 0.48 -9.77 -18.32
N PHE A 155 1.70 -9.46 -18.75
CA PHE A 155 2.10 -8.08 -19.10
C PHE A 155 1.30 -7.45 -20.26
N ASP A 156 0.59 -8.25 -21.06
CA ASP A 156 -0.31 -7.76 -22.12
C ASP A 156 -1.52 -6.97 -21.59
N GLY A 157 -1.84 -7.12 -20.31
CA GLY A 157 -2.88 -6.37 -19.60
C GLY A 157 -2.35 -5.22 -18.73
N LEU A 158 -1.05 -4.88 -18.79
CA LEU A 158 -0.44 -3.89 -17.90
C LEU A 158 -1.07 -2.51 -18.08
N ARG A 159 -1.65 -1.98 -17.00
CA ARG A 159 -2.25 -0.65 -16.96
C ARG A 159 -2.04 -0.02 -15.58
N ALA A 160 -1.85 1.30 -15.57
CA ALA A 160 -1.85 2.12 -14.37
C ALA A 160 -2.86 3.28 -14.58
N PRO A 161 -4.17 2.97 -14.58
CA PRO A 161 -5.21 3.93 -14.98
C PRO A 161 -5.22 5.21 -14.14
N HIS A 162 -4.82 5.12 -12.86
CA HIS A 162 -4.74 6.24 -11.92
C HIS A 162 -3.30 6.63 -11.58
N TYR A 163 -2.40 6.51 -12.56
CA TYR A 163 -0.99 6.83 -12.37
C TYR A 163 -0.75 8.25 -11.85
N GLY A 164 -1.38 9.27 -12.47
CA GLY A 164 -1.20 10.67 -12.10
C GLY A 164 -1.59 10.98 -10.65
N PRO A 165 -2.84 10.68 -10.22
CA PRO A 165 -3.26 10.81 -8.83
C PRO A 165 -2.38 10.02 -7.86
N SER A 166 -1.99 8.79 -8.21
CA SER A 166 -1.10 7.96 -7.38
C SER A 166 0.29 8.57 -7.20
N LEU A 167 0.85 9.13 -8.28
CA LEU A 167 2.15 9.80 -8.26
C LEU A 167 2.08 11.08 -7.42
N GLY A 168 1.00 11.87 -7.55
CA GLY A 168 0.77 13.04 -6.70
C GLY A 168 0.66 12.67 -5.22
N MET A 169 -0.04 11.57 -4.91
CA MET A 169 -0.18 11.08 -3.54
C MET A 169 1.15 10.58 -2.97
N LEU A 170 1.93 9.85 -3.77
CA LEU A 170 3.29 9.44 -3.41
C LEU A 170 4.15 10.66 -3.08
N PHE A 171 4.09 11.71 -3.89
CA PHE A 171 4.82 12.95 -3.61
C PHE A 171 4.41 13.59 -2.28
N VAL A 172 3.11 13.69 -1.99
CA VAL A 172 2.60 14.18 -0.70
C VAL A 172 3.15 13.34 0.46
N VAL A 173 3.09 12.01 0.36
CA VAL A 173 3.62 11.11 1.38
C VAL A 173 5.13 11.27 1.56
N ILE A 174 5.90 11.44 0.49
CA ILE A 174 7.35 11.67 0.54
C ILE A 174 7.65 13.00 1.24
N VAL A 175 6.94 14.08 0.89
CA VAL A 175 7.13 15.39 1.53
C VAL A 175 6.85 15.31 3.03
N ILE A 176 5.72 14.70 3.43
CA ILE A 176 5.37 14.52 4.85
C ILE A 176 6.43 13.68 5.56
N SER A 177 6.81 12.53 4.97
CA SER A 177 7.83 11.64 5.54
C SER A 177 9.17 12.35 5.72
N THR A 178 9.56 13.19 4.76
CA THR A 178 10.79 13.98 4.81
C THR A 178 10.72 15.02 5.92
N LEU A 179 9.62 15.76 6.03
CA LEU A 179 9.43 16.77 7.08
C LEU A 179 9.44 16.13 8.48
N VAL A 180 8.76 14.99 8.65
CA VAL A 180 8.79 14.23 9.91
C VAL A 180 10.21 13.73 10.21
N SER A 181 10.91 13.18 9.22
CA SER A 181 12.29 12.71 9.39
C SER A 181 13.23 13.85 9.77
N LEU A 182 13.08 15.04 9.18
CA LEU A 182 13.85 16.23 9.54
C LEU A 182 13.54 16.68 10.97
N LEU A 183 12.27 16.69 11.37
CA LEU A 183 11.89 17.00 12.76
C LEU A 183 12.50 16.00 13.75
N LEU A 184 12.46 14.71 13.43
CA LEU A 184 13.07 13.65 14.25
C LEU A 184 14.60 13.79 14.29
N LEU A 185 15.24 14.18 13.18
CA LEU A 185 16.67 14.44 13.13
C LEU A 185 17.06 15.65 13.99
N LEU A 186 16.27 16.73 13.97
CA LEU A 186 16.46 17.88 14.86
C LEU A 186 16.30 17.48 16.33
N LEU A 187 15.29 16.68 16.66
CA LEU A 187 15.10 16.14 18.01
C LEU A 187 16.28 15.26 18.42
N ALA A 188 16.71 14.34 17.55
CA ALA A 188 17.85 13.48 17.77
C ALA A 188 19.15 14.28 18.02
N SER A 189 19.35 15.36 17.25
CA SER A 189 20.49 16.26 17.39
C SER A 189 20.42 17.07 18.69
N ALA A 190 19.23 17.48 19.13
CA ALA A 190 19.06 18.14 20.43
C ALA A 190 19.35 17.19 21.61
N LEU A 191 19.07 15.89 21.46
CA LEU A 191 19.30 14.88 22.50
C LEU A 191 20.76 14.37 22.54
N PHE A 192 21.41 14.22 21.39
CA PHE A 192 22.70 13.51 21.27
C PHE A 192 23.78 14.31 20.52
N GLY A 193 23.49 15.53 20.08
CA GLY A 193 24.43 16.35 19.31
C GLY A 193 25.65 16.81 20.12
N GLU A 194 25.51 16.98 21.44
CA GLU A 194 26.66 17.30 22.30
C GLU A 194 27.67 16.15 22.35
N GLU A 195 27.20 14.90 22.45
CA GLU A 195 28.07 13.70 22.39
C GLU A 195 28.82 13.64 21.06
N PHE A 196 28.14 13.94 19.95
CA PHE A 196 28.76 14.02 18.63
C PHE A 196 29.86 15.09 18.58
N VAL A 197 29.58 16.30 19.03
CA VAL A 197 30.55 17.41 19.04
C VAL A 197 31.74 17.09 19.96
N ARG A 198 31.48 16.50 21.12
CA ARG A 198 32.53 16.02 22.02
C ARG A 198 33.43 15.00 21.33
N GLY A 199 32.84 14.00 20.66
CA GLY A 199 33.58 13.00 19.90
C GLY A 199 34.48 13.64 18.84
N VAL A 200 33.96 14.60 18.07
CA VAL A 200 34.74 15.37 17.07
C VAL A 200 35.92 16.10 17.72
N ASN A 201 35.70 16.75 18.86
CA ASN A 201 36.76 17.47 19.56
C ASN A 201 37.84 16.55 20.17
N MET A 202 37.55 15.26 20.35
CA MET A 202 38.49 14.25 20.83
C MET A 202 39.29 13.59 19.71
N VAL A 203 38.94 13.82 18.44
CA VAL A 203 39.67 13.23 17.31
C VAL A 203 40.98 13.97 17.09
N ASP A 204 42.09 13.29 17.35
CA ASP A 204 43.44 13.72 16.94
C ASP A 204 43.98 12.73 15.90
N PHE A 205 44.41 13.24 14.74
CA PHE A 205 44.96 12.41 13.66
C PHE A 205 46.20 11.61 14.08
N ASN A 206 47.03 12.16 14.97
CA ASN A 206 48.21 11.45 15.48
C ASN A 206 47.81 10.26 16.36
N SER A 207 46.71 10.38 17.11
CA SER A 207 46.16 9.30 17.95
C SER A 207 45.55 8.17 17.12
N LEU A 208 44.93 8.50 15.97
CA LEU A 208 44.38 7.52 15.04
C LEU A 208 45.46 6.65 14.39
N GLU A 209 46.60 7.24 14.02
CA GLU A 209 47.75 6.49 13.49
C GLU A 209 48.31 5.49 14.51
N GLN A 210 48.14 5.79 15.80
CA GLN A 210 48.52 4.93 16.91
C GLN A 210 47.41 3.94 17.31
N GLY A 211 46.27 3.94 16.62
CA GLY A 211 45.14 3.03 16.84
C GLY A 211 44.20 3.44 17.98
N GLU A 212 44.30 4.65 18.52
CA GLU A 212 43.37 5.17 19.52
C GLU A 212 42.07 5.64 18.85
N LEU A 213 40.96 4.94 19.11
CA LEU A 213 39.69 5.18 18.43
C LEU A 213 38.64 5.88 19.31
N ALA A 214 39.01 6.41 20.48
CA ALA A 214 38.04 6.93 21.46
C ALA A 214 37.10 8.00 20.86
N GLY A 215 37.65 9.02 20.19
CA GLY A 215 36.84 10.05 19.51
C GLY A 215 35.96 9.47 18.39
N VAL A 216 36.48 8.51 17.62
CA VAL A 216 35.71 7.83 16.55
C VAL A 216 34.57 7.00 17.13
N THR A 217 34.81 6.25 18.21
CA THR A 217 33.78 5.45 18.88
C THR A 217 32.67 6.32 19.47
N GLU A 218 33.03 7.49 20.01
CA GLU A 218 32.07 8.46 20.53
C GLU A 218 31.19 9.02 19.40
N ILE A 219 31.79 9.42 18.28
CA ILE A 219 31.07 9.90 17.09
C ILE A 219 30.10 8.82 16.58
N LEU A 220 30.59 7.59 16.40
CA LEU A 220 29.77 6.48 15.92
C LEU A 220 28.63 6.15 16.89
N GLY A 221 28.89 6.21 18.20
CA GLY A 221 27.89 6.03 19.24
C GLY A 221 26.79 7.08 19.16
N ALA A 222 27.15 8.36 19.06
CA ALA A 222 26.21 9.47 18.92
C ALA A 222 25.40 9.37 17.62
N MET A 223 26.05 9.09 16.49
CA MET A 223 25.38 8.88 15.20
C MET A 223 24.42 7.69 15.22
N GLY A 224 24.81 6.58 15.87
CA GLY A 224 23.96 5.41 16.05
C GLY A 224 22.70 5.72 16.87
N LYS A 225 22.83 6.47 17.97
CA LYS A 225 21.69 6.93 18.78
C LYS A 225 20.78 7.87 17.98
N MET A 226 21.36 8.81 17.23
CA MET A 226 20.59 9.73 16.40
C MET A 226 19.81 8.98 15.30
N LEU A 227 20.46 8.04 14.62
CA LEU A 227 19.82 7.19 13.64
C LEU A 227 18.71 6.35 14.28
N ALA A 228 18.93 5.80 15.47
CA ALA A 228 17.93 5.01 16.18
C ALA A 228 16.66 5.82 16.49
N VAL A 229 16.78 7.10 16.89
CA VAL A 229 15.63 8.00 17.08
C VAL A 229 14.85 8.19 15.79
N VAL A 230 15.54 8.48 14.67
CA VAL A 230 14.89 8.69 13.38
C VAL A 230 14.21 7.42 12.89
N VAL A 231 14.89 6.27 12.94
CA VAL A 231 14.36 4.98 12.50
C VAL A 231 13.16 4.56 13.35
N LEU A 232 13.26 4.66 14.69
CA LEU A 232 12.16 4.32 15.59
C LEU A 232 10.99 5.28 15.42
N GLY A 233 11.24 6.58 15.31
CA GLY A 233 10.19 7.58 15.08
C GLY A 233 9.47 7.35 13.76
N MET A 234 10.21 7.07 12.68
CA MET A 234 9.61 6.75 11.37
C MET A 234 8.87 5.42 11.38
N PHE A 235 9.38 4.41 12.10
CA PHE A 235 8.65 3.16 12.33
C PHE A 235 7.29 3.42 12.98
N LEU A 236 7.24 4.28 14.00
CA LEU A 236 5.99 4.65 14.69
C LEU A 236 5.04 5.48 13.82
N VAL A 237 5.55 6.30 12.89
CA VAL A 237 4.72 7.10 11.97
C VAL A 237 4.24 6.29 10.77
N SER A 238 4.98 5.24 10.39
CA SER A 238 4.74 4.48 9.17
C SER A 238 3.31 3.99 8.95
N PRO A 239 2.52 3.50 9.94
CA PRO A 239 1.19 2.96 9.69
C PRO A 239 0.22 3.97 9.05
N PHE A 240 0.40 5.26 9.33
CA PHE A 240 -0.43 6.31 8.76
C PHE A 240 -0.17 6.52 7.26
N LEU A 241 1.05 6.26 6.80
CA LEU A 241 1.52 6.67 5.47
C LEU A 241 1.47 5.56 4.42
N ILE A 242 1.10 4.33 4.80
CA ILE A 242 1.06 3.16 3.90
C ILE A 242 -0.06 3.29 2.87
N PHE A 243 -1.29 3.58 3.33
CA PHE A 243 -2.49 3.42 2.51
C PHE A 243 -2.87 4.57 1.58
N PRO A 244 -2.54 5.87 1.84
CA PRO A 244 -2.96 6.97 0.97
C PRO A 244 -2.71 6.72 -0.52
N MET A 245 -1.51 6.23 -0.86
CA MET A 245 -1.13 5.93 -2.24
C MET A 245 -1.96 4.78 -2.85
N LEU A 246 -2.28 3.74 -2.08
CA LEU A 246 -3.06 2.60 -2.55
C LEU A 246 -4.52 2.98 -2.79
N TYR A 247 -5.11 3.84 -1.95
CA TYR A 247 -6.43 4.44 -2.20
C TYR A 247 -6.44 5.22 -3.52
N ALA A 248 -5.41 6.03 -3.77
CA ALA A 248 -5.28 6.79 -5.02
C ALA A 248 -5.05 5.88 -6.25
N ALA A 249 -4.27 4.81 -6.10
CA ALA A 249 -3.99 3.85 -7.18
C ALA A 249 -5.19 3.00 -7.58
N ASP A 250 -6.10 2.76 -6.65
CA ASP A 250 -7.31 1.97 -6.85
C ASP A 250 -8.54 2.83 -7.23
N ASN A 251 -8.38 4.16 -7.35
CA ASN A 251 -9.49 5.09 -7.61
C ASN A 251 -10.62 5.01 -6.58
N ALA A 252 -10.27 4.79 -5.31
CA ALA A 252 -11.24 4.56 -4.25
C ALA A 252 -12.13 5.80 -3.99
N ALA A 253 -11.57 7.00 -4.13
CA ALA A 253 -12.26 8.27 -3.97
C ALA A 253 -11.49 9.38 -4.69
N ASP A 254 -11.95 10.63 -4.55
CA ASP A 254 -11.18 11.79 -5.02
C ASP A 254 -9.89 11.96 -4.21
N PHE A 255 -8.92 12.70 -4.76
CA PHE A 255 -7.55 12.80 -4.23
C PHE A 255 -7.48 13.11 -2.72
N GLY A 256 -8.19 14.15 -2.26
CA GLY A 256 -8.19 14.54 -0.85
C GLY A 256 -8.84 13.50 0.07
N THR A 257 -9.91 12.86 -0.40
CA THR A 257 -10.58 11.78 0.32
C THR A 257 -9.69 10.55 0.41
N CYS A 258 -8.95 10.20 -0.65
CA CYS A 258 -7.95 9.12 -0.61
C CYS A 258 -6.87 9.36 0.45
N PHE A 259 -6.39 10.60 0.58
CA PHE A 259 -5.43 10.95 1.62
C PHE A 259 -6.04 10.76 3.02
N LYS A 260 -7.23 11.34 3.27
CA LYS A 260 -7.93 11.26 4.55
C LYS A 260 -8.25 9.82 4.94
N GLU A 261 -8.83 9.04 4.03
CA GLU A 261 -9.19 7.64 4.26
C GLU A 261 -7.94 6.77 4.45
N GLY A 262 -6.86 7.04 3.72
CA GLY A 262 -5.58 6.37 3.93
C GLY A 262 -5.02 6.58 5.34
N LEU A 263 -5.03 7.83 5.84
CA LEU A 263 -4.64 8.14 7.21
C LEU A 263 -5.58 7.49 8.23
N ALA A 264 -6.89 7.53 8.00
CA ALA A 264 -7.91 6.96 8.88
C ALA A 264 -7.81 5.42 8.95
N ALA A 265 -7.54 4.76 7.82
CA ALA A 265 -7.29 3.33 7.75
C ALA A 265 -6.04 2.94 8.54
N GLY A 266 -4.97 3.73 8.40
CA GLY A 266 -3.74 3.57 9.19
C GLY A 266 -3.98 3.74 10.69
N ALA A 267 -4.72 4.77 11.09
CA ALA A 267 -5.08 5.04 12.48
C ALA A 267 -5.93 3.91 13.09
N ARG A 268 -6.97 3.46 12.37
CA ARG A 268 -7.85 2.37 12.81
C ARG A 268 -7.11 1.04 12.99
N ASN A 269 -6.05 0.83 12.22
CA ASN A 269 -5.27 -0.40 12.21
C ASN A 269 -3.87 -0.23 12.79
N TYR A 270 -3.62 0.81 13.58
CA TYR A 270 -2.27 1.25 13.95
C TYR A 270 -1.36 0.13 14.47
N GLY A 271 -1.82 -0.64 15.46
CA GLY A 271 -1.03 -1.75 16.02
C GLY A 271 -0.73 -2.87 15.01
N TRP A 272 -1.72 -3.24 14.20
CA TRP A 272 -1.52 -4.23 13.13
C TRP A 272 -0.65 -3.69 11.99
N GLY A 273 -0.71 -2.40 11.71
CA GLY A 273 0.16 -1.70 10.78
C GLY A 273 1.61 -1.65 11.26
N LEU A 274 1.85 -1.44 12.56
CA LEU A 274 3.21 -1.55 13.13
C LEU A 274 3.76 -2.97 12.96
N LEU A 275 2.97 -3.99 13.26
CA LEU A 275 3.40 -5.37 13.06
C LEU A 275 3.66 -5.68 11.58
N PHE A 276 2.83 -5.18 10.67
CA PHE A 276 3.03 -5.32 9.23
C PHE A 276 4.37 -4.74 8.77
N VAL A 277 4.68 -3.51 9.20
CA VAL A 277 5.93 -2.83 8.87
C VAL A 277 7.12 -3.53 9.54
N LEU A 278 6.96 -4.03 10.76
CA LEU A 278 8.00 -4.79 11.45
C LEU A 278 8.36 -6.08 10.69
N ILE A 279 7.35 -6.85 10.27
CA ILE A 279 7.55 -8.05 9.45
C ILE A 279 8.27 -7.67 8.14
N GLY A 280 7.82 -6.61 7.47
CA GLY A 280 8.47 -6.10 6.26
C GLY A 280 9.91 -5.67 6.46
N GLY A 281 10.21 -4.99 7.57
CA GLY A 281 11.57 -4.59 7.95
C GLY A 281 12.49 -5.78 8.18
N VAL A 282 12.02 -6.80 8.93
CA VAL A 282 12.77 -8.04 9.16
C VAL A 282 13.02 -8.78 7.85
N LEU A 283 12.00 -8.94 7.01
CA LEU A 283 12.14 -9.58 5.70
C LEU A 283 13.08 -8.80 4.78
N GLY A 284 13.04 -7.47 4.83
CA GLY A 284 13.97 -6.60 4.10
C GLY A 284 15.42 -6.83 4.52
N VAL A 285 15.69 -6.87 5.83
CA VAL A 285 17.03 -7.17 6.39
C VAL A 285 17.48 -8.58 5.99
N LEU A 286 16.63 -9.59 6.12
CA LEU A 286 16.96 -10.95 5.69
C LEU A 286 17.24 -11.01 4.18
N GLY A 287 16.46 -10.28 3.38
CA GLY A 287 16.64 -10.19 1.94
C GLY A 287 17.97 -9.54 1.53
N THR A 288 18.41 -8.50 2.26
CA THR A 288 19.70 -7.84 2.01
C THR A 288 20.88 -8.67 2.49
N LEU A 289 20.78 -9.37 3.62
CA LEU A 289 21.84 -10.24 4.15
C LEU A 289 22.21 -11.38 3.18
N LEU A 290 21.28 -11.80 2.32
CA LEU A 290 21.52 -12.77 1.25
C LEU A 290 22.13 -12.12 -0.01
N LEU A 291 23.08 -11.20 0.18
CA LEU A 291 23.69 -10.38 -0.89
C LEU A 291 22.66 -9.63 -1.75
N GLY A 292 21.49 -9.31 -1.17
CA GLY A 292 20.36 -8.70 -1.87
C GLY A 292 19.55 -9.65 -2.76
N LEU A 293 19.99 -10.90 -2.99
CA LEU A 293 19.25 -11.84 -3.85
C LEU A 293 17.87 -12.19 -3.29
N GLY A 294 17.71 -12.17 -1.96
CA GLY A 294 16.40 -12.36 -1.33
C GLY A 294 15.39 -11.26 -1.71
N LEU A 295 15.84 -10.07 -2.10
CA LEU A 295 14.97 -8.97 -2.52
C LEU A 295 14.22 -9.25 -3.82
N ILE A 296 14.72 -10.17 -4.66
CA ILE A 296 14.02 -10.62 -5.88
C ILE A 296 12.65 -11.22 -5.53
N ILE A 297 12.50 -11.79 -4.33
CA ILE A 297 11.26 -12.38 -3.84
C ILE A 297 10.55 -11.44 -2.87
N VAL A 298 11.29 -10.86 -1.91
CA VAL A 298 10.71 -10.03 -0.84
C VAL A 298 10.04 -8.78 -1.41
N LEU A 299 10.60 -8.14 -2.45
CA LEU A 299 10.01 -6.91 -3.00
C LEU A 299 8.66 -7.17 -3.69
N PRO A 300 8.52 -8.12 -4.64
CA PRO A 300 7.22 -8.53 -5.15
C PRO A 300 6.21 -8.88 -4.06
N ALA A 301 6.63 -9.70 -3.09
CA ALA A 301 5.78 -10.11 -1.97
C ALA A 301 5.32 -8.90 -1.15
N SER A 302 6.17 -7.89 -0.97
CA SER A 302 5.83 -6.65 -0.27
C SER A 302 4.76 -5.84 -0.99
N PHE A 303 4.87 -5.66 -2.31
CA PHE A 303 3.84 -4.95 -3.09
C PHE A 303 2.49 -5.66 -3.03
N LEU A 304 2.49 -6.99 -3.20
CA LEU A 304 1.30 -7.83 -3.12
C LEU A 304 0.68 -7.81 -1.72
N ALA A 305 1.51 -7.88 -0.66
CA ALA A 305 1.05 -7.82 0.72
C ALA A 305 0.42 -6.46 1.03
N ASN A 306 1.01 -5.36 0.55
CA ASN A 306 0.43 -4.03 0.68
C ASN A 306 -0.92 -3.90 -0.04
N ALA A 307 -1.03 -4.43 -1.27
CA ALA A 307 -2.30 -4.42 -2.00
C ALA A 307 -3.38 -5.23 -1.28
N TYR A 308 -3.04 -6.41 -0.75
CA TYR A 308 -3.98 -7.23 0.03
C TYR A 308 -4.40 -6.55 1.34
N ALA A 309 -3.43 -6.01 2.09
CA ALA A 309 -3.70 -5.22 3.30
C ALA A 309 -4.63 -4.04 3.00
N TYR A 310 -4.39 -3.34 1.89
CA TYR A 310 -5.27 -2.28 1.41
C TYR A 310 -6.70 -2.80 1.18
N ARG A 311 -6.89 -3.93 0.48
CA ARG A 311 -8.23 -4.52 0.27
C ARG A 311 -8.94 -4.82 1.59
N GLN A 312 -8.21 -5.29 2.60
CA GLN A 312 -8.79 -5.55 3.93
C GLN A 312 -9.27 -4.25 4.61
N VAL A 313 -8.44 -3.21 4.60
CA VAL A 313 -8.73 -1.97 5.35
C VAL A 313 -9.69 -1.03 4.63
N SER A 314 -9.79 -1.11 3.29
CA SER A 314 -10.65 -0.23 2.49
C SER A 314 -12.08 -0.72 2.37
N GLY A 315 -12.36 -1.98 2.67
CA GLY A 315 -13.65 -2.62 2.37
C GLY A 315 -13.72 -3.17 0.94
N GLY A 316 -12.62 -3.10 0.18
CA GLY A 316 -12.54 -3.62 -1.18
C GLY A 316 -12.55 -5.15 -1.27
N PRO A 317 -12.40 -5.70 -2.49
CA PRO A 317 -12.43 -7.13 -2.77
C PRO A 317 -11.16 -7.84 -2.26
N VAL A 318 -11.26 -8.55 -1.14
CA VAL A 318 -10.18 -9.36 -0.57
C VAL A 318 -10.18 -10.74 -1.24
N PRO A 319 -9.06 -11.16 -1.89
CA PRO A 319 -9.00 -12.43 -2.60
C PRO A 319 -8.75 -13.63 -1.68
N TYR A 320 -9.55 -14.67 -1.84
CA TYR A 320 -9.38 -15.98 -1.21
C TYR A 320 -9.24 -17.06 -2.29
N PRO A 321 -8.53 -18.17 -2.03
CA PRO A 321 -8.53 -19.32 -2.93
C PRO A 321 -9.96 -19.76 -3.25
N ALA A 322 -10.25 -19.93 -4.55
CA ALA A 322 -11.50 -20.49 -5.03
C ALA A 322 -11.59 -22.01 -4.78
#